data_AF-A0A356GSE6-F1
#
_entry.id   AF-A0A356GSE6-F1
#
_cell.length_a   1.000
_cell.length_b   1.000
_cell.length_c   1.000
_cell.angle_alpha   90.00
_cell.angle_beta   90.00
_cell.angle_gamma   90.00
#
_symmetry.space_group_name_H-M   'P 1'
#
loop_
_entity.id
_entity.type
_entity.pdbx_description
1 polymer ?
#
loop_
_entity_poly.entity_id
_entity_poly.type
_entity_poly.pdbx_seq_one_letter_code
_entity_poly.pdbx_strand_id
1 'polypeptide(L)'
;MRGGSSRGGYENRVQEISEISRSLKALAKEINVPVIAISQLNRGVESRENKRPQLADLRECVTGDTLVLATDGSRAPIRSLVGKPVEVWAMSPEGRIVPAKSDCVWSVGERPVTRVTVASGRTIRATADHRLFGSDGWVRVADLAPGDRIAIARHVPEPRDTVRWPEDRIALLGHLVGDGSYLIGQSLRYTTASEENSLAVEGAARREFGVKVTRYRGRGNWHQLFIRGNGNRWHPAGVNRWLRKLGIFGHRSHEKRLPAEIFRFDNEQVSSLLRHLWATDGSIYCRPRGAKGSSRVYFSTSSEGLALDVAALLVRLGIVARIRVVRKGNYRPVYTVDVSDADQQKRFLETVGAFGPRMAPADQLWNELAFVESNPNVDTLPKEAFLQVKAAMAARGISHRDMAALRGTAYGGGGQLDFAPSRTLLAEYANILDDEPLLRSASSDLFWDRVTDLRPDGAEEVFDLTVPGPSSWLADGVVSHNSGAIEQDSDLILFIYREEMYEKEDTPEEKKGKAEVIIGKQRNGPMGVVELAFISRYTRFEDLAKEYG
;
A
#
# COMPACT_ATOMS: atom_id res chain seq x y z
N MET A 1 -17.44 -35.76 -3.99
CA MET A 1 -17.50 -35.41 -2.56
C MET A 1 -16.11 -35.13 -2.03
N ARG A 2 -15.75 -33.85 -1.85
CA ARG A 2 -14.68 -33.35 -0.98
C ARG A 2 -15.22 -32.07 -0.34
N GLY A 3 -15.08 -31.98 0.98
CA GLY A 3 -15.86 -31.11 1.87
C GLY A 3 -15.69 -29.62 1.62
N GLY A 4 -16.83 -28.93 1.51
CA GLY A 4 -16.93 -27.49 1.64
C GLY A 4 -17.21 -27.07 3.09
N SER A 5 -17.15 -25.75 3.29
CA SER A 5 -17.39 -24.97 4.52
C SER A 5 -16.17 -24.79 5.45
N SER A 6 -15.74 -23.52 5.58
CA SER A 6 -15.29 -22.87 6.84
C SER A 6 -14.67 -21.47 6.66
N ARG A 7 -14.37 -21.01 5.43
CA ARG A 7 -13.56 -19.78 5.21
C ARG A 7 -14.25 -18.44 5.50
N GLY A 8 -15.57 -18.32 5.28
CA GLY A 8 -16.31 -17.07 5.56
C GLY A 8 -16.69 -16.83 7.02
N GLY A 9 -16.42 -17.77 7.93
CA GLY A 9 -16.82 -17.66 9.34
C GLY A 9 -15.84 -16.91 10.23
N TYR A 10 -14.57 -16.77 9.83
CA TYR A 10 -13.52 -16.26 10.71
C TYR A 10 -13.45 -14.73 10.75
N GLU A 11 -13.73 -14.05 9.63
CA GLU A 11 -13.84 -12.59 9.57
C GLU A 11 -15.07 -12.07 10.31
N ASN A 12 -16.21 -12.73 10.06
CA ASN A 12 -17.43 -12.48 10.81
C ASN A 12 -17.15 -12.64 12.29
N ARG A 13 -16.32 -13.62 12.71
CA ARG A 13 -16.02 -13.83 14.12
C ARG A 13 -15.21 -12.72 14.80
N VAL A 14 -14.23 -12.08 14.16
CA VAL A 14 -13.46 -10.99 14.83
C VAL A 14 -14.26 -9.69 14.85
N GLN A 15 -14.95 -9.37 13.75
CA GLN A 15 -15.85 -8.23 13.68
C GLN A 15 -17.08 -8.44 14.59
N GLU A 16 -17.67 -9.64 14.59
CA GLU A 16 -18.63 -10.10 15.60
C GLU A 16 -18.04 -9.98 16.98
N ILE A 17 -16.82 -10.44 17.26
CA ILE A 17 -16.26 -10.33 18.62
C ILE A 17 -16.16 -8.86 19.04
N SER A 18 -15.77 -7.94 18.16
CA SER A 18 -15.75 -6.51 18.46
C SER A 18 -17.15 -5.91 18.60
N GLU A 19 -18.09 -6.25 17.71
CA GLU A 19 -19.49 -5.82 17.77
C GLU A 19 -20.25 -6.41 18.96
N ILE A 20 -20.06 -7.70 19.25
CA ILE A 20 -20.48 -8.43 20.45
C ILE A 20 -19.85 -7.77 21.66
N SER A 21 -18.55 -7.49 21.68
CA SER A 21 -17.91 -6.83 22.84
C SER A 21 -18.52 -5.45 23.10
N ARG A 22 -18.77 -4.65 22.06
CA ARG A 22 -19.47 -3.35 22.18
C ARG A 22 -20.92 -3.51 22.63
N SER A 23 -21.65 -4.48 22.07
CA SER A 23 -23.06 -4.75 22.40
C SER A 23 -23.20 -5.28 23.82
N LEU A 24 -22.33 -6.22 24.24
CA LEU A 24 -22.26 -6.74 25.59
C LEU A 24 -21.87 -5.65 26.59
N LYS A 25 -21.02 -4.71 26.20
CA LYS A 25 -20.69 -3.54 27.03
C LYS A 25 -21.87 -2.60 27.19
N ALA A 26 -22.59 -2.32 26.11
CA ALA A 26 -23.81 -1.51 26.17
C ALA A 26 -24.87 -2.18 27.05
N LEU A 27 -25.09 -3.48 26.85
CA LEU A 27 -25.97 -4.30 27.66
C LEU A 27 -25.56 -4.31 29.14
N ALA A 28 -24.28 -4.56 29.44
CA ALA A 28 -23.75 -4.56 30.81
C ALA A 28 -24.00 -3.24 31.54
N LYS A 29 -23.89 -2.10 30.83
CA LYS A 29 -24.20 -0.77 31.37
C LYS A 29 -25.69 -0.56 31.56
N GLU A 30 -26.52 -1.02 30.63
CA GLU A 30 -27.98 -0.89 30.68
C GLU A 30 -28.57 -1.67 31.86
N ILE A 31 -28.14 -2.92 32.06
CA ILE A 31 -28.68 -3.79 33.11
C ILE A 31 -27.89 -3.73 34.42
N ASN A 32 -26.78 -2.98 34.46
CA ASN A 32 -25.89 -2.84 35.61
C ASN A 32 -25.37 -4.19 36.17
N VAL A 33 -24.97 -5.10 35.28
CA VAL A 33 -24.41 -6.42 35.63
C VAL A 33 -23.07 -6.62 34.91
N PRO A 34 -22.02 -7.16 35.57
CA PRO A 34 -20.79 -7.54 34.89
C PRO A 34 -21.03 -8.64 33.85
N VAL A 35 -20.60 -8.39 32.61
CA VAL A 35 -20.63 -9.40 31.53
C VAL A 35 -19.21 -9.86 31.24
N ILE A 36 -18.98 -11.17 31.29
CA ILE A 36 -17.70 -11.79 30.93
C ILE A 36 -17.89 -12.56 29.62
N ALA A 37 -17.19 -12.12 28.58
CA ALA A 37 -17.11 -12.83 27.31
C ALA A 37 -15.78 -13.59 27.22
N ILE A 38 -15.85 -14.88 26.92
CA ILE A 38 -14.67 -15.73 26.77
C ILE A 38 -14.52 -16.06 25.28
N SER A 39 -13.40 -15.66 24.68
CA SER A 39 -13.11 -15.95 23.27
C SER A 39 -11.66 -16.38 23.09
N GLN A 40 -11.46 -17.45 22.31
CA GLN A 40 -10.13 -17.91 21.92
C GLN A 40 -9.67 -17.13 20.68
N LEU A 41 -8.67 -16.25 20.84
CA LEU A 41 -8.29 -15.27 19.82
C LEU A 41 -7.16 -15.74 18.88
N ASN A 42 -6.09 -16.38 19.38
CA ASN A 42 -4.97 -16.90 18.56
C ASN A 42 -4.23 -18.06 19.26
N ARG A 43 -3.60 -18.95 18.49
CA ARG A 43 -2.63 -19.97 18.94
C ARG A 43 -1.17 -19.64 18.59
N GLY A 44 -0.90 -18.52 17.92
CA GLY A 44 0.45 -18.14 17.48
C GLY A 44 1.50 -18.05 18.60
N VAL A 45 1.09 -17.88 19.86
CA VAL A 45 2.00 -17.97 21.01
C VAL A 45 2.67 -19.36 21.12
N GLU A 46 2.00 -20.41 20.64
CA GLU A 46 2.45 -21.79 20.66
C GLU A 46 3.64 -22.05 19.72
N SER A 47 4.04 -21.13 18.83
CA SER A 47 5.20 -21.30 17.93
C SER A 47 6.46 -20.57 18.38
N ARG A 48 6.37 -19.61 19.32
CA ARG A 48 7.53 -18.83 19.81
C ARG A 48 8.40 -19.64 20.77
N GLU A 49 9.66 -19.26 20.98
CA GLU A 49 10.46 -19.89 22.04
C GLU A 49 9.86 -19.63 23.43
N ASN A 50 9.56 -18.37 23.74
CA ASN A 50 8.77 -18.00 24.91
C ASN A 50 7.27 -18.10 24.61
N LYS A 51 6.56 -19.02 25.25
CA LYS A 51 5.11 -19.29 25.07
C LYS A 51 4.20 -18.40 25.92
N ARG A 52 4.74 -17.44 26.67
CA ARG A 52 3.97 -16.55 27.55
C ARG A 52 3.16 -15.52 26.74
N PRO A 53 1.83 -15.49 26.86
CA PRO A 53 0.97 -14.56 26.11
C PRO A 53 1.13 -13.11 26.57
N GLN A 54 1.03 -12.17 25.62
CA GLN A 54 1.11 -10.72 25.86
C GLN A 54 0.12 -9.95 24.98
N LEU A 55 -0.18 -8.69 25.34
CA LEU A 55 -1.09 -7.81 24.56
C LEU A 55 -0.67 -7.70 23.09
N ALA A 56 0.64 -7.66 22.84
CA ALA A 56 1.21 -7.62 21.49
C ALA A 56 0.93 -8.87 20.64
N ASP A 57 0.39 -9.95 21.22
CA ASP A 57 -0.04 -11.14 20.46
C ASP A 57 -1.46 -10.99 19.88
N LEU A 58 -2.17 -9.91 20.26
CA LEU A 58 -3.42 -9.46 19.64
C LEU A 58 -3.17 -8.41 18.55
N ARG A 59 -1.90 -8.18 18.17
CA ARG A 59 -1.48 -7.06 17.33
C ARG A 59 -0.96 -7.49 15.96
N GLU A 60 -1.57 -6.95 14.92
CA GLU A 60 -1.07 -6.94 13.55
C GLU A 60 -0.04 -5.83 13.39
N CYS A 61 1.11 -6.09 12.77
CA CYS A 61 2.19 -5.11 12.77
C CYS A 61 2.93 -5.03 11.43
N VAL A 62 3.40 -3.83 11.11
CA VAL A 62 4.24 -3.52 9.94
C VAL A 62 5.59 -2.96 10.38
N THR A 63 6.58 -2.94 9.49
CA THR A 63 7.89 -2.36 9.79
C THR A 63 7.84 -0.83 9.86
N GLY A 64 8.74 -0.22 10.63
CA GLY A 64 8.71 1.22 10.91
C GLY A 64 8.92 2.15 9.70
N ASP A 65 9.48 1.63 8.61
CA ASP A 65 9.65 2.33 7.33
C ASP A 65 8.38 2.32 6.46
N THR A 66 7.35 1.55 6.83
CA THR A 66 6.07 1.49 6.12
C THR A 66 5.43 2.88 6.06
N LEU A 67 5.16 3.36 4.85
CA LEU A 67 4.60 4.69 4.63
C LEU A 67 3.08 4.68 4.86
N VAL A 68 2.62 5.52 5.78
CA VAL A 68 1.19 5.81 5.98
C VAL A 68 0.78 6.92 5.01
N LEU A 69 -0.26 6.67 4.21
CA LEU A 69 -0.83 7.68 3.31
C LEU A 69 -1.85 8.53 4.05
N ALA A 70 -1.49 9.78 4.32
CA ALA A 70 -2.35 10.75 4.98
C ALA A 70 -3.26 11.50 3.98
N THR A 71 -4.38 12.03 4.48
CA THR A 71 -5.37 12.80 3.68
C THR A 71 -4.86 14.18 3.25
N ASP A 72 -3.80 14.69 3.89
CA ASP A 72 -3.09 15.93 3.51
C ASP A 72 -2.06 15.70 2.38
N GLY A 73 -1.94 14.46 1.89
CA GLY A 73 -0.99 14.04 0.86
C GLY A 73 0.36 13.60 1.40
N SER A 74 0.63 13.74 2.70
CA SER A 74 1.90 13.28 3.26
C SER A 74 2.03 11.76 3.23
N ARG A 75 3.26 11.29 2.99
CA ARG A 75 3.67 9.88 3.05
C ARG A 75 4.75 9.76 4.10
N ALA A 76 4.36 9.43 5.32
CA ALA A 76 5.27 9.40 6.46
C ALA A 76 5.51 7.96 6.93
N PRO A 77 6.76 7.58 7.26
CA PRO A 77 7.03 6.31 7.92
C PRO A 77 6.22 6.19 9.20
N ILE A 78 5.55 5.05 9.43
CA ILE A 78 4.69 4.81 10.60
C ILE A 78 5.44 5.08 11.92
N ARG A 79 6.74 4.79 11.99
CA ARG A 79 7.57 5.06 13.18
C ARG A 79 7.65 6.54 13.55
N SER A 80 7.52 7.44 12.57
CA SER A 80 7.55 8.89 12.79
C SER A 80 6.23 9.46 13.32
N LEU A 81 5.17 8.65 13.30
CA LEU A 81 3.81 9.02 13.70
C LEU A 81 3.46 8.55 15.11
N VAL A 82 4.37 7.84 15.80
CA VAL A 82 4.15 7.33 17.16
C VAL A 82 3.63 8.42 18.10
N GLY A 83 2.56 8.11 18.81
CA GLY A 83 1.92 9.01 19.77
C GLY A 83 1.07 10.14 19.16
N LYS A 84 0.87 10.15 17.84
CA LYS A 84 0.09 11.19 17.15
C LYS A 84 -1.09 10.57 16.38
N PRO A 85 -2.30 11.14 16.48
CA PRO A 85 -3.35 10.83 15.53
C PRO A 85 -3.00 11.40 14.16
N VAL A 86 -3.37 10.69 13.10
CA VAL A 86 -3.20 11.11 11.71
C VAL A 86 -4.50 10.82 10.95
N GLU A 87 -4.93 11.74 10.09
CA GLU A 87 -5.99 11.43 9.12
C GLU A 87 -5.39 10.66 7.95
N VAL A 88 -5.89 9.45 7.72
CA VAL A 88 -5.37 8.50 6.73
C VAL A 88 -6.41 8.19 5.66
N TRP A 89 -5.94 7.72 4.52
CA TRP A 89 -6.80 7.03 3.56
C TRP A 89 -7.04 5.59 4.01
N ALA A 90 -8.30 5.18 4.03
CA ALA A 90 -8.77 3.86 4.43
C ALA A 90 -9.71 3.27 3.36
N MET A 91 -9.97 1.97 3.43
CA MET A 91 -10.93 1.29 2.56
C MET A 91 -12.27 1.10 3.30
N SER A 92 -13.36 1.63 2.74
CA SER A 92 -14.72 1.35 3.24
C SER A 92 -15.13 -0.11 2.95
N PRO A 93 -16.15 -0.66 3.63
CA PRO A 93 -16.67 -2.00 3.34
C PRO A 93 -17.08 -2.21 1.87
N GLU A 94 -17.44 -1.14 1.16
CA GLU A 94 -17.81 -1.15 -0.26
C GLU A 94 -16.59 -1.10 -1.21
N GLY A 95 -15.37 -1.09 -0.68
CA GLY A 95 -14.15 -1.00 -1.48
C GLY A 95 -13.87 0.39 -2.05
N ARG A 96 -14.35 1.45 -1.37
CA ARG A 96 -14.04 2.86 -1.70
C ARG A 96 -12.88 3.37 -0.85
N ILE A 97 -12.04 4.21 -1.42
CA ILE A 97 -10.99 4.89 -0.66
C ILE A 97 -11.58 6.15 0.00
N VAL A 98 -11.65 6.14 1.32
CA VAL A 98 -12.31 7.16 2.14
C VAL A 98 -11.36 7.74 3.20
N PRO A 99 -11.55 9.00 3.62
CA PRO A 99 -10.77 9.56 4.71
C PRO A 99 -11.23 8.97 6.05
N ALA A 100 -10.28 8.67 6.92
CA ALA A 100 -10.55 8.20 8.28
C ALA A 100 -9.51 8.77 9.25
N LYS A 101 -9.85 8.86 10.53
CA LYS A 101 -8.93 9.37 11.56
C LYS A 101 -8.36 8.21 12.35
N SER A 102 -7.04 8.18 12.53
CA SER A 102 -6.41 7.23 13.45
C SER A 102 -6.49 7.71 14.89
N ASP A 103 -6.58 6.78 15.84
CA ASP A 103 -6.55 7.11 17.28
C ASP A 103 -5.11 7.40 17.71
N CYS A 104 -4.24 6.40 17.58
CA CYS A 104 -2.82 6.54 17.86
C CYS A 104 -2.00 5.52 17.07
N VAL A 105 -0.72 5.81 16.95
CA VAL A 105 0.31 4.94 16.38
C VAL A 105 1.27 4.58 17.51
N TRP A 106 1.73 3.33 17.56
CA TRP A 106 2.65 2.87 18.61
C TRP A 106 3.66 1.84 18.11
N SER A 107 4.75 1.70 18.86
CA SER A 107 5.69 0.59 18.73
C SER A 107 5.14 -0.63 19.47
N VAL A 108 5.23 -1.80 18.85
CA VAL A 108 4.81 -3.08 19.43
C VAL A 108 6.01 -3.87 19.95
N GLY A 109 7.22 -3.56 19.49
CA GLY A 109 8.46 -4.25 19.83
C GLY A 109 9.07 -5.02 18.66
N GLU A 110 10.14 -5.76 18.92
CA GLU A 110 10.81 -6.54 17.87
C GLU A 110 10.05 -7.82 17.52
N ARG A 111 9.80 -8.04 16.22
CA ARG A 111 9.12 -9.22 15.70
C ARG A 111 9.75 -9.68 14.39
N PRO A 112 9.71 -10.99 14.08
CA PRO A 112 10.01 -11.49 12.73
C PRO A 112 9.05 -10.91 11.70
N VAL A 113 9.59 -10.50 10.55
CA VAL A 113 8.82 -9.91 9.46
C VAL A 113 8.98 -10.69 8.17
N THR A 114 7.92 -10.67 7.36
CA THR A 114 7.87 -11.24 6.02
C THR A 114 7.69 -10.09 5.03
N ARG A 115 8.51 -10.07 3.98
CA ARG A 115 8.34 -9.19 2.85
C ARG A 115 7.40 -9.83 1.83
N VAL A 116 6.32 -9.15 1.52
CA VAL A 116 5.37 -9.49 0.46
C VAL A 116 5.61 -8.55 -0.72
N THR A 117 5.87 -9.11 -1.91
CA THR A 117 6.05 -8.35 -3.15
C THR A 117 4.94 -8.69 -4.13
N VAL A 118 4.26 -7.67 -4.65
CA VAL A 118 3.18 -7.84 -5.62
C VAL A 118 3.62 -7.51 -7.05
N ALA A 119 2.82 -7.87 -8.06
CA ALA A 119 3.22 -7.80 -9.46
C ALA A 119 3.40 -6.38 -9.99
N SER A 120 2.78 -5.37 -9.37
CA SER A 120 3.09 -3.96 -9.62
C SER A 120 4.46 -3.53 -9.10
N GLY A 121 5.17 -4.40 -8.37
CA GLY A 121 6.49 -4.14 -7.78
C GLY A 121 6.44 -3.41 -6.43
N ARG A 122 5.24 -3.15 -5.89
CA ARG A 122 5.07 -2.69 -4.51
C ARG A 122 5.45 -3.79 -3.53
N THR A 123 5.90 -3.38 -2.36
CA THR A 123 6.26 -4.28 -1.27
C THR A 123 5.67 -3.80 0.04
N ILE A 124 5.24 -4.74 0.87
CA ILE A 124 4.92 -4.49 2.28
C ILE A 124 5.72 -5.47 3.15
N ARG A 125 6.20 -5.00 4.29
CA ARG A 125 6.94 -5.79 5.26
C ARG A 125 6.13 -5.81 6.54
N ALA A 126 5.70 -6.99 6.95
CA ALA A 126 4.76 -7.14 8.05
C ALA A 126 4.96 -8.45 8.80
N THR A 127 4.41 -8.56 10.01
CA THR A 127 4.44 -9.79 10.79
C THR A 127 3.55 -10.86 10.13
N ALA A 128 3.81 -12.13 10.45
CA ALA A 128 3.08 -13.27 9.89
C ALA A 128 1.55 -13.19 10.13
N ASP A 129 1.14 -12.65 11.28
CA ASP A 129 -0.28 -12.49 11.64
C ASP A 129 -0.93 -11.21 11.09
N HIS A 130 -0.16 -10.30 10.50
CA HIS A 130 -0.70 -9.07 9.90
C HIS A 130 -1.60 -9.41 8.71
N ARG A 131 -2.74 -8.72 8.57
CA ARG A 131 -3.72 -9.02 7.53
C ARG A 131 -3.72 -7.98 6.41
N LEU A 132 -3.76 -8.49 5.18
CA LEU A 132 -3.95 -7.72 3.95
C LEU A 132 -5.31 -8.07 3.35
N PHE A 133 -5.91 -7.18 2.57
CA PHE A 133 -7.21 -7.47 1.97
C PHE A 133 -7.05 -8.34 0.72
N GLY A 134 -7.43 -9.61 0.80
CA GLY A 134 -7.41 -10.60 -0.27
C GLY A 134 -8.75 -10.75 -1.00
N SER A 135 -8.80 -11.60 -2.02
CA SER A 135 -9.99 -11.79 -2.88
C SER A 135 -11.24 -12.25 -2.13
N ASP A 136 -11.05 -13.01 -1.04
CA ASP A 136 -12.10 -13.54 -0.17
C ASP A 136 -12.17 -12.80 1.18
N GLY A 137 -11.60 -11.60 1.27
CA GLY A 137 -11.49 -10.83 2.52
C GLY A 137 -10.06 -10.79 3.08
N TRP A 138 -9.94 -10.37 4.35
CA TRP A 138 -8.71 -10.25 5.10
C TRP A 138 -7.97 -11.59 5.24
N VAL A 139 -6.72 -11.62 4.76
CA VAL A 139 -5.85 -12.78 4.77
C VAL A 139 -4.55 -12.46 5.52
N ARG A 140 -4.10 -13.37 6.38
CA ARG A 140 -2.83 -13.21 7.10
C ARG A 140 -1.67 -13.33 6.13
N VAL A 141 -0.60 -12.60 6.38
CA VAL A 141 0.66 -12.72 5.61
C VAL A 141 1.20 -14.15 5.63
N ALA A 142 1.03 -14.88 6.73
CA ALA A 142 1.41 -16.30 6.84
C ALA A 142 0.65 -17.24 5.90
N ASP A 143 -0.58 -16.88 5.54
CA ASP A 143 -1.50 -17.71 4.75
C ASP A 143 -1.45 -17.37 3.25
N LEU A 144 -0.72 -16.32 2.88
CA LEU A 144 -0.54 -15.90 1.50
C LEU A 144 0.46 -16.80 0.76
N ALA A 145 0.16 -17.07 -0.51
CA ALA A 145 1.03 -17.75 -1.44
C ALA A 145 1.25 -16.93 -2.72
N PRO A 146 2.38 -17.14 -3.45
CA PRO A 146 2.55 -16.57 -4.78
C PRO A 146 1.39 -17.00 -5.71
N GLY A 147 0.78 -16.04 -6.38
CA GLY A 147 -0.41 -16.24 -7.21
C GLY A 147 -1.70 -15.71 -6.58
N ASP A 148 -1.75 -15.59 -5.26
CA ASP A 148 -2.88 -14.95 -4.56
C ASP A 148 -2.99 -13.48 -4.95
N ARG A 149 -4.16 -12.89 -4.77
CA ARG A 149 -4.42 -11.48 -5.07
C ARG A 149 -4.72 -10.71 -3.80
N ILE A 150 -4.08 -9.56 -3.64
CA ILE A 150 -4.36 -8.60 -2.58
C ILE A 150 -4.75 -7.25 -3.18
N ALA A 151 -5.55 -6.47 -2.46
CA ALA A 151 -5.99 -5.17 -2.88
C ALA A 151 -4.92 -4.10 -2.61
N ILE A 152 -4.69 -3.27 -3.63
CA ILE A 152 -3.99 -2.00 -3.53
C ILE A 152 -4.95 -0.89 -3.97
N ALA A 153 -4.66 0.36 -3.65
CA ALA A 153 -5.40 1.50 -4.17
C ALA A 153 -5.20 1.61 -5.69
N ARG A 154 -6.31 1.60 -6.43
CA ARG A 154 -6.34 1.89 -7.88
C ARG A 154 -6.22 3.38 -8.15
N HIS A 155 -6.75 4.17 -7.23
CA HIS A 155 -6.73 5.62 -7.24
C HIS A 155 -6.62 6.11 -5.79
N VAL A 156 -5.80 7.13 -5.57
CA VAL A 156 -5.72 7.85 -4.30
C VAL A 156 -6.29 9.24 -4.55
N PRO A 157 -7.28 9.70 -3.77
CA PRO A 157 -7.86 11.03 -3.97
C PRO A 157 -6.84 12.16 -3.81
N GLU A 158 -7.17 13.30 -4.40
CA GLU A 158 -6.41 14.54 -4.19
C GLU A 158 -6.43 14.94 -2.69
N PRO A 159 -5.29 15.41 -2.14
CA PRO A 159 -5.18 15.93 -0.80
C PRO A 159 -6.21 17.02 -0.53
N ARG A 160 -6.71 17.06 0.71
CA ARG A 160 -7.59 18.16 1.13
C ARG A 160 -6.86 19.49 1.18
N ASP A 161 -5.62 19.47 1.67
CA ASP A 161 -4.78 20.65 1.87
C ASP A 161 -3.60 20.67 0.90
N THR A 162 -3.88 21.09 -0.34
CA THR A 162 -2.89 21.10 -1.40
C THR A 162 -1.87 22.23 -1.24
N VAL A 163 -0.61 21.96 -1.59
CA VAL A 163 0.44 22.96 -1.73
C VAL A 163 0.62 23.29 -3.20
N ARG A 164 0.62 24.59 -3.54
CA ARG A 164 0.92 25.07 -4.90
C ARG A 164 2.29 25.70 -5.01
N TRP A 165 3.05 25.28 -6.02
CA TRP A 165 4.31 25.93 -6.41
C TRP A 165 4.19 26.68 -7.75
N PRO A 166 5.07 27.66 -8.03
CA PRO A 166 5.19 28.21 -9.37
C PRO A 166 5.59 27.13 -10.38
N GLU A 167 5.04 27.20 -11.60
CA GLU A 167 5.29 26.22 -12.67
C GLU A 167 6.78 26.09 -12.99
N ASP A 168 7.51 27.21 -13.06
CA ASP A 168 8.96 27.21 -13.28
C ASP A 168 9.70 26.38 -12.22
N ARG A 169 9.24 26.41 -10.96
CA ARG A 169 9.86 25.65 -9.87
C ARG A 169 9.61 24.15 -10.02
N ILE A 170 8.42 23.77 -10.50
CA ILE A 170 8.04 22.37 -10.78
C ILE A 170 8.86 21.85 -11.95
N ALA A 171 8.91 22.60 -13.05
CA ALA A 171 9.70 22.28 -14.23
C ALA A 171 11.19 22.11 -13.87
N LEU A 172 11.76 23.06 -13.15
CA LEU A 172 13.16 22.99 -12.72
C LEU A 172 13.41 21.76 -11.85
N LEU A 173 12.50 21.43 -10.92
CA LEU A 173 12.66 20.27 -10.07
C LEU A 173 12.63 18.97 -10.88
N GLY A 174 11.64 18.79 -11.76
CA GLY A 174 11.51 17.59 -12.58
C GLY A 174 12.77 17.34 -13.41
N HIS A 175 13.27 18.39 -14.07
CA HIS A 175 14.51 18.30 -14.84
C HIS A 175 15.76 18.03 -13.97
N LEU A 176 15.88 18.65 -12.79
CA LEU A 176 17.04 18.41 -11.92
C LEU A 176 17.01 17.00 -11.31
N VAL A 177 15.85 16.53 -10.86
CA VAL A 177 15.70 15.15 -10.36
C VAL A 177 16.02 14.14 -11.45
N GLY A 178 15.69 14.41 -12.71
CA GLY A 178 16.13 13.61 -13.85
C GLY A 178 17.63 13.71 -14.14
N ASP A 179 18.01 14.68 -14.97
CA ASP A 179 19.38 14.81 -15.50
C ASP A 179 20.27 15.82 -14.74
N GLY A 180 19.77 16.35 -13.62
CA GLY A 180 20.54 17.27 -12.77
C GLY A 180 21.63 16.57 -11.95
N SER A 181 22.73 17.31 -11.74
CA SER A 181 23.83 16.99 -10.86
C SER A 181 24.02 18.10 -9.83
N TYR A 182 23.78 17.78 -8.56
CA TYR A 182 23.86 18.69 -7.42
C TYR A 182 24.62 18.05 -6.26
N LEU A 183 25.77 17.45 -6.58
CA LEU A 183 26.63 16.74 -5.64
C LEU A 183 27.42 17.70 -4.74
N ILE A 184 27.74 17.24 -3.53
CA ILE A 184 28.59 17.99 -2.60
C ILE A 184 29.98 18.19 -3.23
N GLY A 185 30.48 19.43 -3.21
CA GLY A 185 31.80 19.77 -3.75
C GLY A 185 31.85 19.91 -5.28
N GLN A 186 30.72 19.77 -5.99
CA GLN A 186 30.65 19.93 -7.43
C GLN A 186 29.76 21.12 -7.82
N SER A 187 30.02 21.70 -8.98
CA SER A 187 29.13 22.71 -9.56
C SER A 187 27.78 22.10 -9.91
N LEU A 188 26.71 22.87 -9.68
CA LEU A 188 25.36 22.47 -10.04
C LEU A 188 25.19 22.51 -11.56
N ARG A 189 24.85 21.35 -12.14
CA ARG A 189 24.85 21.13 -13.59
C ARG A 189 23.58 20.43 -14.03
N TYR A 190 23.15 20.71 -15.25
CA TYR A 190 22.09 19.97 -15.95
C TYR A 190 22.61 19.59 -17.33
N THR A 191 22.42 18.34 -17.75
CA THR A 191 22.96 17.83 -19.01
C THR A 191 21.83 17.34 -19.88
N THR A 192 21.76 17.79 -21.14
CA THR A 192 20.70 17.37 -22.06
C THR A 192 21.18 17.47 -23.51
N ALA A 193 20.50 16.77 -24.41
CA ALA A 193 20.65 16.95 -25.86
C ALA A 193 19.49 17.76 -26.47
N SER A 194 18.51 18.17 -25.67
CA SER A 194 17.33 18.93 -26.12
C SER A 194 17.48 20.41 -25.87
N GLU A 195 17.15 21.22 -26.88
CA GLU A 195 17.08 22.67 -26.74
C GLU A 195 15.90 23.10 -25.86
N GLU A 196 14.75 22.45 -26.01
CA GLU A 196 13.54 22.72 -25.25
C GLU A 196 13.75 22.49 -23.75
N ASN A 197 14.32 21.34 -23.38
CA ASN A 197 14.69 21.04 -21.99
C ASN A 197 15.71 22.04 -21.45
N SER A 198 16.66 22.45 -22.29
CA SER A 198 17.68 23.45 -21.93
C SER A 198 17.06 24.81 -21.62
N LEU A 199 16.17 25.29 -22.49
CA LEU A 199 15.48 26.57 -22.33
C LEU A 199 14.54 26.55 -21.13
N ALA A 200 13.87 25.42 -20.86
CA ALA A 200 13.04 25.25 -19.67
C ALA A 200 13.86 25.40 -18.38
N VAL A 201 14.97 24.67 -18.26
CA VAL A 201 15.85 24.73 -17.07
C VAL A 201 16.48 26.11 -16.93
N GLU A 202 16.97 26.70 -18.02
CA GLU A 202 17.58 28.02 -18.00
C GLU A 202 16.58 29.12 -17.58
N GLY A 203 15.41 29.13 -18.22
CA GLY A 203 14.36 30.10 -17.95
C GLY A 203 13.86 29.99 -16.50
N ALA A 204 13.54 28.79 -16.06
CA ALA A 204 13.04 28.54 -14.71
C ALA A 204 14.08 28.91 -13.64
N ALA A 205 15.34 28.51 -13.81
CA ALA A 205 16.39 28.85 -12.85
C ALA A 205 16.59 30.37 -12.75
N ARG A 206 16.60 31.09 -13.89
CA ARG A 206 16.76 32.55 -13.90
C ARG A 206 15.57 33.27 -13.26
N ARG A 207 14.34 32.92 -13.61
CA ARG A 207 13.12 33.61 -13.14
C ARG A 207 12.84 33.33 -11.66
N GLU A 208 12.95 32.08 -11.22
CA GLU A 208 12.63 31.71 -9.83
C GLU A 208 13.74 32.05 -8.83
N PHE A 209 15.01 31.96 -9.24
CA PHE A 209 16.13 32.04 -8.29
C PHE A 209 17.13 33.16 -8.59
N GLY A 210 16.94 33.92 -9.68
CA GLY A 210 17.85 35.00 -10.08
C GLY A 210 19.29 34.53 -10.37
N VAL A 211 19.47 33.23 -10.62
CA VAL A 211 20.79 32.63 -10.86
C VAL A 211 21.24 32.83 -12.30
N LYS A 212 22.56 32.82 -12.53
CA LYS A 212 23.13 32.86 -13.88
C LYS A 212 23.27 31.45 -14.41
N VAL A 213 22.85 31.22 -15.65
CA VAL A 213 23.01 29.92 -16.33
C VAL A 213 23.96 30.11 -17.50
N THR A 214 25.00 29.28 -17.57
CA THR A 214 25.98 29.30 -18.66
C THR A 214 25.98 27.96 -19.36
N ARG A 215 25.81 27.98 -20.68
CA ARG A 215 25.81 26.79 -21.52
C ARG A 215 27.21 26.46 -22.00
N TYR A 216 27.55 25.18 -21.97
CA TYR A 216 28.79 24.62 -22.51
C TYR A 216 28.48 23.47 -23.46
N ARG A 217 29.22 23.39 -24.56
CA ARG A 217 29.13 22.28 -25.51
C ARG A 217 29.68 21.00 -24.85
N GLY A 218 28.93 19.90 -24.95
CA GLY A 218 29.35 18.57 -24.50
C GLY A 218 29.91 17.73 -25.64
N ARG A 219 29.93 16.40 -25.45
CA ARG A 219 30.30 15.45 -26.51
C ARG A 219 29.08 15.13 -27.38
N GLY A 220 29.27 15.12 -28.70
CA GLY A 220 28.20 14.89 -29.66
C GLY A 220 27.16 16.02 -29.66
N ASN A 221 25.90 15.63 -29.59
CA ASN A 221 24.71 16.47 -29.55
C ASN A 221 24.30 16.89 -28.12
N TRP A 222 25.06 16.52 -27.09
CA TRP A 222 24.80 16.92 -25.71
C TRP A 222 25.44 18.27 -25.38
N HIS A 223 24.80 19.03 -24.51
CA HIS A 223 25.34 20.22 -23.86
C HIS A 223 25.04 20.22 -22.36
N GLN A 224 25.78 21.05 -21.64
CA GLN A 224 25.67 21.17 -20.20
C GLN A 224 25.39 22.62 -19.79
N LEU A 225 24.41 22.79 -18.92
CA LEU A 225 24.10 24.05 -18.26
C LEU A 225 24.79 24.07 -16.90
N PHE A 226 25.57 25.12 -16.65
CA PHE A 226 26.15 25.42 -15.35
C PHE A 226 25.30 26.49 -14.68
N ILE A 227 24.72 26.16 -13.54
CA ILE A 227 23.90 27.08 -12.77
C ILE A 227 24.80 27.70 -11.69
N ARG A 228 25.04 29.01 -11.81
CA ARG A 228 25.98 29.82 -11.01
C ARG A 228 25.22 30.82 -10.13
N GLY A 229 25.88 31.31 -9.07
CA GLY A 229 25.23 32.19 -8.08
C GLY A 229 24.55 31.43 -6.94
N ASN A 230 24.95 30.17 -6.73
CA ASN A 230 24.37 29.24 -5.75
C ASN A 230 24.99 29.34 -4.34
N GLY A 231 25.72 30.42 -4.06
CA GLY A 231 26.45 30.59 -2.80
C GLY A 231 27.58 29.57 -2.62
N ASN A 232 27.90 29.25 -1.36
CA ASN A 232 28.94 28.29 -1.00
C ASN A 232 28.44 27.28 0.05
N ARG A 233 29.34 26.43 0.56
CA ARG A 233 29.02 25.39 1.56
C ARG A 233 28.41 25.97 2.84
N TRP A 234 28.89 27.12 3.29
CA TRP A 234 28.51 27.75 4.54
C TRP A 234 27.32 28.72 4.36
N HIS A 235 27.26 29.37 3.20
CA HIS A 235 26.23 30.34 2.84
C HIS A 235 25.58 29.91 1.52
N PRO A 236 24.71 28.88 1.53
CA PRO A 236 24.04 28.43 0.32
C PRO A 236 23.05 29.49 -0.17
N ALA A 237 22.97 29.69 -1.48
CA ALA A 237 22.04 30.61 -2.13
C ALA A 237 21.37 29.97 -3.36
N GLY A 238 20.38 30.65 -3.93
CA GLY A 238 19.69 30.22 -5.15
C GLY A 238 19.19 28.78 -5.10
N VAL A 239 19.44 28.05 -6.18
CA VAL A 239 19.02 26.65 -6.37
C VAL A 239 19.66 25.73 -5.31
N ASN A 240 20.92 25.96 -4.92
CA ASN A 240 21.58 25.14 -3.90
C ASN A 240 20.91 25.26 -2.52
N ARG A 241 20.54 26.49 -2.09
CA ARG A 241 19.78 26.67 -0.83
C ARG A 241 18.43 25.97 -0.89
N TRP A 242 17.75 26.08 -2.02
CA TRP A 242 16.46 25.44 -2.24
C TRP A 242 16.54 23.91 -2.19
N LEU A 243 17.47 23.29 -2.93
CA LEU A 243 17.67 21.83 -2.90
C LEU A 243 18.04 21.31 -1.50
N ARG A 244 18.79 22.10 -0.71
CA ARG A 244 19.10 21.76 0.69
C ARG A 244 17.86 21.82 1.58
N LYS A 245 17.02 22.85 1.41
CA LYS A 245 15.73 22.96 2.12
C LYS A 245 14.83 21.77 1.81
N LEU A 246 14.82 21.30 0.56
CA LEU A 246 14.07 20.12 0.13
C LEU A 246 14.68 18.79 0.60
N GLY A 247 15.89 18.81 1.18
CA GLY A 247 16.56 17.60 1.68
C GLY A 247 17.13 16.69 0.59
N ILE A 248 17.21 17.14 -0.67
CA ILE A 248 17.68 16.32 -1.81
C ILE A 248 19.08 16.69 -2.31
N PHE A 249 19.66 17.79 -1.82
CA PHE A 249 21.02 18.20 -2.21
C PHE A 249 22.05 17.12 -1.86
N GLY A 250 22.97 16.83 -2.78
CA GLY A 250 24.01 15.83 -2.59
C GLY A 250 23.65 14.41 -3.05
N HIS A 251 22.39 14.12 -3.38
CA HIS A 251 21.98 12.77 -3.78
C HIS A 251 22.66 12.34 -5.09
N ARG A 252 23.16 11.11 -5.11
CA ARG A 252 23.57 10.38 -6.31
C ARG A 252 22.34 9.83 -7.03
N SER A 253 22.51 9.37 -8.27
CA SER A 253 21.42 8.85 -9.11
C SER A 253 20.60 7.72 -8.46
N HIS A 254 21.20 6.90 -7.60
CA HIS A 254 20.53 5.79 -6.90
C HIS A 254 19.94 6.20 -5.53
N GLU A 255 20.21 7.42 -5.08
CA GLU A 255 19.72 8.00 -3.83
C GLU A 255 18.61 9.04 -4.08
N LYS A 256 18.38 9.43 -5.34
CA LYS A 256 17.36 10.44 -5.68
C LYS A 256 15.98 10.01 -5.18
N ARG A 257 15.23 10.97 -4.63
CA ARG A 257 13.86 10.83 -4.14
C ARG A 257 13.09 12.09 -4.51
N LEU A 258 11.77 12.00 -4.56
CA LEU A 258 10.93 13.19 -4.64
C LEU A 258 10.80 13.81 -3.23
N PRO A 259 10.99 15.14 -3.09
CA PRO A 259 10.72 15.86 -1.85
C PRO A 259 9.31 15.59 -1.30
N ALA A 260 9.18 15.47 0.03
CA ALA A 260 7.92 15.15 0.69
C ALA A 260 6.78 16.14 0.37
N GLU A 261 7.09 17.42 0.17
CA GLU A 261 6.11 18.47 -0.16
C GLU A 261 5.36 18.19 -1.48
N ILE A 262 5.94 17.44 -2.42
CA ILE A 262 5.32 17.14 -3.73
C ILE A 262 4.07 16.28 -3.58
N PHE A 263 4.03 15.37 -2.60
CA PHE A 263 2.88 14.49 -2.43
C PHE A 263 1.63 15.25 -1.96
N ARG A 264 1.81 16.49 -1.50
CA ARG A 264 0.76 17.44 -1.17
C ARG A 264 0.32 18.31 -2.35
N PHE A 265 0.88 18.13 -3.55
CA PHE A 265 0.42 18.85 -4.73
C PHE A 265 -1.00 18.42 -5.12
N ASP A 266 -1.72 19.35 -5.76
CA ASP A 266 -2.90 19.00 -6.54
C ASP A 266 -2.52 18.17 -7.78
N ASN A 267 -3.51 17.54 -8.40
CA ASN A 267 -3.31 16.64 -9.53
C ASN A 267 -2.80 17.37 -10.79
N GLU A 268 -3.04 18.67 -10.93
CA GLU A 268 -2.50 19.49 -12.03
C GLU A 268 -0.98 19.62 -11.91
N GLN A 269 -0.49 19.94 -10.72
CA GLN A 269 0.94 20.08 -10.42
C GLN A 269 1.66 18.74 -10.37
N VAL A 270 1.00 17.67 -9.92
CA VAL A 270 1.51 16.29 -10.09
C VAL A 270 1.70 15.98 -11.57
N SER A 271 0.72 16.31 -12.42
CA SER A 271 0.79 16.09 -13.87
C SER A 271 1.93 16.88 -14.50
N SER A 272 2.10 18.17 -14.15
CA SER A 272 3.24 18.98 -14.61
C SER A 272 4.59 18.39 -14.19
N LEU A 273 4.75 18.01 -12.91
CA LEU A 273 6.00 17.42 -12.43
C LEU A 273 6.35 16.13 -13.19
N LEU A 274 5.38 15.24 -13.35
CA LEU A 274 5.56 13.98 -14.08
C LEU A 274 5.91 14.25 -15.55
N ARG A 275 5.32 15.27 -16.18
CA ARG A 275 5.64 15.67 -17.56
C ARG A 275 7.11 16.06 -17.70
N HIS A 276 7.62 16.86 -16.77
CA HIS A 276 9.02 17.28 -16.77
C HIS A 276 10.00 16.17 -16.37
N LEU A 277 9.61 15.26 -15.47
CA LEU A 277 10.39 14.03 -15.21
C LEU A 277 10.44 13.12 -16.44
N TRP A 278 9.33 12.99 -17.18
CA TRP A 278 9.32 12.18 -18.40
C TRP A 278 10.17 12.77 -19.52
N ALA A 279 10.34 14.09 -19.54
CA ALA A 279 11.20 14.77 -20.50
C ALA A 279 12.70 14.42 -20.33
N THR A 280 13.09 13.86 -19.18
CA THR A 280 14.46 13.38 -18.92
C THR A 280 14.57 11.88 -19.20
N ASP A 281 14.42 11.05 -18.16
CA ASP A 281 14.62 9.61 -18.14
C ASP A 281 13.33 8.82 -18.44
N GLY A 282 12.24 9.55 -18.75
CA GLY A 282 11.04 8.97 -19.33
C GLY A 282 11.24 8.56 -20.78
N SER A 283 10.43 7.63 -21.25
CA SER A 283 10.39 7.19 -22.63
C SER A 283 8.96 6.95 -23.05
N ILE A 284 8.62 7.48 -24.22
CA ILE A 284 7.40 7.15 -24.97
C ILE A 284 7.88 6.51 -26.25
N TYR A 285 7.72 5.20 -26.35
CA TYR A 285 8.19 4.39 -27.46
C TYR A 285 6.99 3.84 -28.22
N CYS A 286 6.84 4.29 -29.47
CA CYS A 286 5.89 3.74 -30.42
C CYS A 286 6.54 2.58 -31.16
N ARG A 287 5.87 1.42 -31.14
CA ARG A 287 6.34 0.23 -31.85
C ARG A 287 6.22 0.46 -33.37
N PRO A 288 7.29 0.23 -34.15
CA PRO A 288 7.19 0.23 -35.61
C PRO A 288 6.20 -0.83 -36.10
N ARG A 289 5.39 -0.48 -37.11
CA ARG A 289 4.46 -1.43 -37.75
C ARG A 289 5.22 -2.69 -38.21
N GLY A 290 4.72 -3.87 -37.81
CA GLY A 290 5.30 -5.17 -38.17
C GLY A 290 6.44 -5.68 -37.26
N ALA A 291 7.06 -4.85 -36.40
CA ALA A 291 8.04 -5.33 -35.41
C ALA A 291 7.36 -6.23 -34.35
N LYS A 292 8.04 -7.07 -33.57
CA LYS A 292 7.41 -7.79 -32.42
C LYS A 292 7.39 -6.89 -31.17
N GLY A 293 6.39 -7.03 -30.29
CA GLY A 293 6.30 -6.33 -28.99
C GLY A 293 5.09 -5.40 -28.84
N SER A 294 5.15 -4.44 -27.92
CA SER A 294 4.11 -3.40 -27.74
C SER A 294 4.74 -2.01 -27.60
N SER A 295 3.99 -0.96 -27.93
CA SER A 295 4.34 0.41 -27.55
C SER A 295 4.45 0.50 -26.02
N ARG A 296 5.32 1.40 -25.52
CA ARG A 296 5.65 1.50 -24.09
C ARG A 296 5.79 2.95 -23.66
N VAL A 297 5.18 3.26 -22.52
CA VAL A 297 5.42 4.49 -21.76
C VAL A 297 6.06 4.07 -20.44
N TYR A 298 7.29 4.49 -20.19
CA TYR A 298 7.98 4.13 -18.95
C TYR A 298 8.95 5.21 -18.48
N PHE A 299 9.19 5.28 -17.17
CA PHE A 299 10.25 6.09 -16.55
C PHE A 299 11.35 5.18 -16.04
N SER A 300 12.62 5.52 -16.28
CA SER A 300 13.77 4.71 -15.88
C SER A 300 14.62 5.41 -14.84
N THR A 301 15.03 4.71 -13.79
CA THR A 301 15.91 5.29 -12.75
C THR A 301 16.77 4.22 -12.09
N SER A 302 17.94 4.62 -11.57
CA SER A 302 18.76 3.75 -10.71
C SER A 302 18.35 3.80 -9.23
N SER A 303 17.38 4.64 -8.87
CA SER A 303 16.85 4.77 -7.51
C SER A 303 15.51 4.05 -7.37
N GLU A 304 15.48 3.00 -6.55
CA GLU A 304 14.25 2.31 -6.18
C GLU A 304 13.24 3.26 -5.55
N GLY A 305 13.71 4.13 -4.65
CA GLY A 305 12.85 5.09 -3.98
C GLY A 305 12.23 6.11 -4.94
N LEU A 306 12.97 6.56 -5.96
CA LEU A 306 12.38 7.43 -7.00
C LEU A 306 11.34 6.69 -7.84
N ALA A 307 11.58 5.41 -8.16
CA ALA A 307 10.61 4.59 -8.89
C ALA A 307 9.31 4.42 -8.09
N LEU A 308 9.42 4.16 -6.78
CA LEU A 308 8.27 4.07 -5.87
C LEU A 308 7.53 5.41 -5.75
N ASP A 309 8.27 6.53 -5.62
CA ASP A 309 7.70 7.87 -5.55
C ASP A 309 6.91 8.22 -6.82
N VAL A 310 7.47 7.94 -8.00
CA VAL A 310 6.80 8.14 -9.29
C VAL A 310 5.56 7.26 -9.41
N ALA A 311 5.64 5.99 -9.01
CA ALA A 311 4.49 5.09 -9.04
C ALA A 311 3.37 5.54 -8.08
N ALA A 312 3.71 6.12 -6.92
CA ALA A 312 2.74 6.69 -5.99
C ALA A 312 2.03 7.91 -6.58
N LEU A 313 2.75 8.79 -7.28
CA LEU A 313 2.16 9.93 -7.98
C LEU A 313 1.28 9.52 -9.17
N LEU A 314 1.63 8.45 -9.89
CA LEU A 314 0.79 7.96 -10.99
C LEU A 314 -0.57 7.43 -10.49
N VAL A 315 -0.63 6.81 -9.30
CA VAL A 315 -1.90 6.34 -8.73
C VAL A 315 -2.86 7.50 -8.42
N ARG A 316 -2.33 8.69 -8.07
CA ARG A 316 -3.14 9.92 -7.92
C ARG A 316 -3.84 10.33 -9.21
N LEU A 317 -3.26 9.98 -10.35
CA LEU A 317 -3.83 10.21 -11.68
C LEU A 317 -4.62 9.00 -12.20
N GLY A 318 -4.90 8.00 -11.36
CA GLY A 318 -5.62 6.78 -11.73
C GLY A 318 -4.82 5.81 -12.60
N ILE A 319 -3.49 5.86 -12.50
CA ILE A 319 -2.56 5.01 -13.26
C ILE A 319 -1.83 4.08 -12.29
N VAL A 320 -2.14 2.78 -12.34
CA VAL A 320 -1.45 1.74 -11.58
C VAL A 320 -0.25 1.24 -12.40
N ALA A 321 0.87 1.94 -12.26
CA ALA A 321 2.10 1.58 -12.95
C ALA A 321 2.76 0.32 -12.34
N ARG A 322 3.50 -0.39 -13.19
CA ARG A 322 4.28 -1.58 -12.81
C ARG A 322 5.77 -1.23 -12.73
N ILE A 323 6.37 -1.48 -11.58
CA ILE A 323 7.80 -1.35 -11.37
C ILE A 323 8.48 -2.66 -11.78
N ARG A 324 9.46 -2.58 -12.68
CA ARG A 324 10.30 -3.74 -13.09
C ARG A 324 11.75 -3.46 -12.73
N VAL A 325 12.44 -4.50 -12.27
CA VAL A 325 13.87 -4.44 -12.00
C VAL A 325 14.63 -5.05 -13.18
N VAL A 326 15.48 -4.26 -13.81
CA VAL A 326 16.35 -4.65 -14.91
C VAL A 326 17.79 -4.71 -14.40
N ARG A 327 18.38 -5.92 -14.42
CA ARG A 327 19.79 -6.14 -14.05
C ARG A 327 20.61 -6.35 -15.32
N LYS A 328 21.68 -5.59 -15.49
CA LYS A 328 22.61 -5.70 -16.63
C LYS A 328 24.02 -5.96 -16.11
N GLY A 329 24.50 -7.20 -16.23
CA GLY A 329 25.84 -7.59 -15.76
C GLY A 329 26.11 -7.15 -14.32
N ASN A 330 27.27 -6.54 -14.09
CA ASN A 330 27.70 -6.05 -12.76
C ASN A 330 27.27 -4.60 -12.47
N TYR A 331 26.40 -4.01 -13.30
CA TYR A 331 25.88 -2.67 -13.04
C TYR A 331 24.79 -2.71 -11.95
N ARG A 332 24.59 -1.59 -11.27
CA ARG A 332 23.46 -1.41 -10.34
C ARG A 332 22.14 -1.71 -11.06
N PRO A 333 21.13 -2.27 -10.36
CA PRO A 333 19.82 -2.47 -10.94
C PRO A 333 19.23 -1.13 -11.41
N VAL A 334 18.52 -1.20 -12.53
CA VAL A 334 17.70 -0.10 -13.05
C VAL A 334 16.24 -0.48 -12.83
N TYR A 335 15.45 0.47 -12.35
CA TYR A 335 14.04 0.33 -12.08
C TYR A 335 13.28 1.04 -13.20
N THR A 336 12.33 0.36 -13.84
CA THR A 336 11.42 0.98 -14.80
C THR A 336 10.01 1.05 -14.21
N VAL A 337 9.40 2.24 -14.24
CA VAL A 337 7.99 2.46 -13.89
C VAL A 337 7.20 2.45 -15.19
N ASP A 338 6.58 1.31 -15.50
CA ASP A 338 5.88 1.06 -16.76
C ASP A 338 4.39 1.39 -16.66
N VAL A 339 3.93 2.34 -17.48
CA VAL A 339 2.52 2.57 -17.76
C VAL A 339 2.10 1.58 -18.85
N SER A 340 1.50 0.50 -18.40
CA SER A 340 1.09 -0.64 -19.24
C SER A 340 -0.40 -0.55 -19.53
N ASP A 341 -0.83 -1.15 -20.64
CA ASP A 341 -2.20 -1.11 -21.16
C ASP A 341 -2.61 0.19 -21.88
N ALA A 342 -3.48 0.05 -22.88
CA ALA A 342 -3.93 1.15 -23.73
C ALA A 342 -4.71 2.21 -22.94
N ASP A 343 -5.57 1.83 -21.98
CA ASP A 343 -6.38 2.79 -21.24
C ASP A 343 -5.52 3.63 -20.29
N GLN A 344 -4.55 3.00 -19.62
CA GLN A 344 -3.61 3.74 -18.78
C GLN A 344 -2.66 4.61 -19.59
N GLN A 345 -2.25 4.18 -20.79
CA GLN A 345 -1.44 5.00 -21.69
C GLN A 345 -2.22 6.20 -22.23
N LYS A 346 -3.50 6.02 -22.62
CA LYS A 346 -4.40 7.14 -22.97
C LYS A 346 -4.52 8.12 -21.81
N ARG A 347 -4.83 7.62 -20.61
CA ARG A 347 -4.90 8.45 -19.40
C ARG A 347 -3.61 9.21 -19.11
N PHE A 348 -2.45 8.56 -19.27
CA PHE A 348 -1.16 9.23 -19.13
C PHE A 348 -0.98 10.36 -20.14
N LEU A 349 -1.29 10.12 -21.41
CA LEU A 349 -1.16 11.12 -22.47
C LEU A 349 -2.12 12.30 -22.29
N GLU A 350 -3.35 12.04 -21.81
CA GLU A 350 -4.34 13.09 -21.49
C GLU A 350 -3.92 13.94 -20.29
N THR A 351 -3.48 13.30 -19.21
CA THR A 351 -3.24 13.98 -17.92
C THR A 351 -1.82 14.53 -17.81
N VAL A 352 -0.82 13.67 -17.99
CA VAL A 352 0.60 14.03 -17.91
C VAL A 352 1.07 14.65 -19.21
N GLY A 353 0.76 14.01 -20.35
CA GLY A 353 1.24 14.44 -21.66
C GLY A 353 2.77 14.31 -21.79
N ALA A 354 3.37 15.21 -22.56
CA ALA A 354 4.80 15.18 -22.87
C ALA A 354 5.40 16.57 -23.01
N PHE A 355 6.72 16.67 -22.84
CA PHE A 355 7.47 17.90 -23.02
C PHE A 355 8.76 17.64 -23.81
N GLY A 356 9.17 18.63 -24.60
CA GLY A 356 10.40 18.59 -25.40
C GLY A 356 10.44 17.38 -26.35
N PRO A 357 11.52 16.57 -26.34
CA PRO A 357 11.69 15.44 -27.27
C PRO A 357 10.61 14.35 -27.18
N ARG A 358 9.79 14.37 -26.12
CA ARG A 358 8.74 13.36 -25.90
C ARG A 358 7.43 13.70 -26.60
N MET A 359 7.24 14.93 -27.08
CA MET A 359 5.98 15.38 -27.68
C MET A 359 5.63 14.60 -28.97
N ALA A 360 6.54 14.54 -29.95
CA ALA A 360 6.24 13.82 -31.19
C ALA A 360 5.94 12.32 -30.99
N PRO A 361 6.69 11.57 -30.16
CA PRO A 361 6.29 10.20 -29.81
C PRO A 361 4.96 10.10 -29.05
N ALA A 362 4.61 11.09 -28.22
CA ALA A 362 3.33 11.12 -27.52
C ALA A 362 2.15 11.28 -28.49
N ASP A 363 2.26 12.21 -29.44
CA ASP A 363 1.24 12.43 -30.48
C ASP A 363 1.10 11.19 -31.37
N GLN A 364 2.22 10.56 -31.73
CA GLN A 364 2.20 9.32 -32.48
C GLN A 364 1.48 8.22 -31.70
N LEU A 365 1.81 8.02 -30.41
CA LEU A 365 1.21 7.00 -29.58
C LEU A 365 -0.30 7.24 -29.39
N TRP A 366 -0.71 8.49 -29.18
CA TRP A 366 -2.11 8.87 -29.07
C TRP A 366 -2.94 8.40 -30.28
N ASN A 367 -2.42 8.69 -31.47
CA ASN A 367 -3.06 8.29 -32.72
C ASN A 367 -3.08 6.76 -32.92
N GLU A 368 -2.03 6.05 -32.49
CA GLU A 368 -2.01 4.58 -32.52
C GLU A 368 -3.06 3.99 -31.58
N LEU A 369 -3.19 4.53 -30.36
CA LEU A 369 -4.11 4.03 -29.34
C LEU A 369 -5.58 4.30 -29.64
N ALA A 370 -5.91 5.27 -30.50
CA ALA A 370 -7.28 5.53 -30.95
C ALA A 370 -7.94 4.30 -31.61
N PHE A 371 -7.14 3.40 -32.17
CA PHE A 371 -7.59 2.20 -32.88
C PHE A 371 -7.33 0.89 -32.13
N VAL A 372 -6.82 0.96 -30.90
CA VAL A 372 -6.51 -0.22 -30.08
C VAL A 372 -7.66 -0.48 -29.11
N GLU A 373 -8.26 -1.65 -29.21
CA GLU A 373 -9.12 -2.19 -28.15
C GLU A 373 -8.27 -2.47 -26.92
N SER A 374 -8.68 -1.90 -25.78
CA SER A 374 -8.01 -2.07 -24.49
C SER A 374 -7.87 -3.54 -24.13
N ASN A 375 -6.77 -3.92 -23.45
CA ASN A 375 -6.61 -5.28 -22.97
C ASN A 375 -7.34 -5.42 -21.62
N PRO A 376 -8.51 -6.07 -21.56
CA PRO A 376 -9.33 -6.13 -20.34
C PRO A 376 -8.68 -6.95 -19.21
N ASN A 377 -7.52 -7.58 -19.44
CA ASN A 377 -6.91 -8.56 -18.55
C ASN A 377 -5.91 -7.98 -17.53
N VAL A 378 -5.75 -6.65 -17.44
CA VAL A 378 -4.82 -6.00 -16.48
C VAL A 378 -5.52 -5.61 -15.18
N ASP A 379 -6.57 -4.79 -15.25
CA ASP A 379 -7.41 -4.38 -14.11
C ASP A 379 -8.62 -5.31 -13.98
N THR A 380 -8.32 -6.56 -13.61
CA THR A 380 -9.33 -7.61 -13.43
C THR A 380 -9.71 -7.76 -11.96
N LEU A 381 -10.97 -8.10 -11.74
CA LEU A 381 -11.51 -8.45 -10.43
C LEU A 381 -11.23 -9.93 -10.13
N PRO A 382 -11.25 -10.36 -8.86
CA PRO A 382 -11.08 -11.76 -8.51
C PRO A 382 -12.15 -12.63 -9.16
N LYS A 383 -11.82 -13.87 -9.50
CA LYS A 383 -12.76 -14.82 -10.13
C LYS A 383 -13.98 -15.10 -9.25
N GLU A 384 -13.82 -14.90 -7.95
CA GLU A 384 -14.83 -15.01 -6.90
C GLU A 384 -16.01 -14.04 -7.14
N ALA A 385 -15.79 -12.93 -7.86
CA ALA A 385 -16.87 -12.04 -8.30
C ALA A 385 -17.92 -12.78 -9.16
N PHE A 386 -17.53 -13.80 -9.91
CA PHE A 386 -18.49 -14.62 -10.66
C PHE A 386 -19.32 -15.55 -9.77
N LEU A 387 -18.94 -15.82 -8.52
CA LEU A 387 -19.80 -16.53 -7.57
C LEU A 387 -21.04 -15.68 -7.24
N GLN A 388 -20.85 -14.37 -7.09
CA GLN A 388 -21.95 -13.42 -6.90
C GLN A 388 -22.84 -13.33 -8.14
N VAL A 389 -22.25 -13.29 -9.34
CA VAL A 389 -23.01 -13.34 -10.61
C VAL A 389 -23.87 -14.61 -10.68
N LYS A 390 -23.29 -15.78 -10.38
CA LYS A 390 -24.01 -17.06 -10.37
C LYS A 390 -25.17 -17.06 -9.37
N ALA A 391 -24.94 -16.52 -8.17
CA ALA A 391 -25.99 -16.40 -7.15
C ALA A 391 -27.12 -15.45 -7.59
N ALA A 392 -26.77 -14.30 -8.15
CA ALA A 392 -27.72 -13.30 -8.64
C ALA A 392 -28.55 -13.81 -9.84
N MET A 393 -27.93 -14.57 -10.74
CA MET A 393 -28.62 -15.27 -11.83
C MET A 393 -29.60 -16.32 -11.31
N ALA A 394 -29.16 -17.15 -10.35
CA ALA A 394 -30.00 -18.19 -9.76
C ALA A 394 -31.22 -17.60 -9.04
N ALA A 395 -31.04 -16.51 -8.28
CA ALA A 395 -32.11 -15.81 -7.59
C ALA A 395 -33.19 -15.25 -8.55
N ARG A 396 -32.81 -14.95 -9.80
CA ARG A 396 -33.69 -14.41 -10.84
C ARG A 396 -34.17 -15.46 -11.85
N GLY A 397 -33.80 -16.73 -11.66
CA GLY A 397 -34.14 -17.82 -12.58
C GLY A 397 -33.52 -17.70 -13.97
N ILE A 398 -32.44 -16.94 -14.12
CA ILE A 398 -31.78 -16.71 -15.41
C ILE A 398 -30.76 -17.83 -15.66
N SER A 399 -30.93 -18.61 -16.71
CA SER A 399 -29.94 -19.63 -17.08
C SER A 399 -28.69 -19.01 -17.73
N HIS A 400 -27.60 -19.76 -17.79
CA HIS A 400 -26.41 -19.33 -18.55
C HIS A 400 -26.69 -19.09 -20.03
N ARG A 401 -27.69 -19.78 -20.60
CA ARG A 401 -28.09 -19.59 -22.00
C ARG A 401 -28.84 -18.28 -22.18
N ASP A 402 -29.76 -17.98 -21.26
CA ASP A 402 -30.53 -16.72 -21.28
C ASP A 402 -29.59 -15.53 -21.09
N MET A 403 -28.63 -15.66 -20.17
CA MET A 403 -27.62 -14.63 -19.93
C MET A 403 -26.72 -14.40 -21.16
N ALA A 404 -26.30 -15.47 -21.85
CA ALA A 404 -25.53 -15.33 -23.08
C ALA A 404 -26.34 -14.58 -24.16
N ALA A 405 -27.64 -14.88 -24.29
CA ALA A 405 -28.55 -14.20 -25.20
C ALA A 405 -28.77 -12.72 -24.83
N LEU A 406 -29.01 -12.41 -23.56
CA LEU A 406 -29.14 -11.03 -23.07
C LEU A 406 -27.89 -10.18 -23.31
N ARG A 407 -26.70 -10.80 -23.23
CA ARG A 407 -25.41 -10.15 -23.52
C ARG A 407 -25.06 -10.09 -25.00
N GLY A 408 -25.84 -10.74 -25.88
CA GLY A 408 -25.52 -10.85 -27.30
C GLY A 408 -24.23 -11.66 -27.58
N THR A 409 -23.87 -12.59 -26.69
CA THR A 409 -22.66 -13.41 -26.79
C THR A 409 -22.99 -14.87 -27.09
N ALA A 410 -22.05 -15.59 -27.71
CA ALA A 410 -22.22 -17.03 -27.91
C ALA A 410 -22.26 -17.77 -26.57
N TYR A 411 -23.11 -18.79 -26.49
CA TYR A 411 -23.19 -19.66 -25.32
C TYR A 411 -21.97 -20.59 -25.26
N GLY A 412 -21.11 -20.40 -24.25
CA GLY A 412 -19.87 -21.16 -24.06
C GLY A 412 -19.92 -22.24 -22.98
N GLY A 413 -21.10 -22.52 -22.41
CA GLY A 413 -21.26 -23.47 -21.29
C GLY A 413 -20.67 -22.97 -19.96
N GLY A 414 -20.40 -23.89 -19.03
CA GLY A 414 -20.00 -23.57 -17.66
C GLY A 414 -18.61 -22.93 -17.48
N GLY A 415 -17.73 -23.03 -18.48
CA GLY A 415 -16.38 -22.44 -18.46
C GLY A 415 -16.35 -20.93 -18.71
N GLN A 416 -17.49 -20.32 -19.05
CA GLN A 416 -17.61 -18.89 -19.38
C GLN A 416 -17.46 -17.96 -18.16
N LEU A 417 -17.29 -18.51 -16.95
CA LEU A 417 -17.13 -17.79 -15.69
C LEU A 417 -15.97 -18.35 -14.83
N ASP A 418 -14.97 -18.99 -15.46
CA ASP A 418 -13.78 -19.53 -14.79
C ASP A 418 -12.52 -18.73 -15.13
N PHE A 419 -12.62 -17.40 -15.02
CA PHE A 419 -11.52 -16.46 -15.20
C PHE A 419 -11.75 -15.20 -14.36
N ALA A 420 -10.76 -14.32 -14.30
CA ALA A 420 -10.86 -13.04 -13.61
C ALA A 420 -11.60 -12.01 -14.50
N PRO A 421 -12.83 -11.58 -14.17
CA PRO A 421 -13.58 -10.65 -15.02
C PRO A 421 -12.91 -9.28 -15.08
N SER A 422 -13.02 -8.61 -16.22
CA SER A 422 -12.78 -7.17 -16.27
C SER A 422 -13.90 -6.41 -15.56
N ARG A 423 -13.63 -5.17 -15.18
CA ARG A 423 -14.65 -4.29 -14.59
C ARG A 423 -15.83 -4.05 -15.52
N THR A 424 -15.56 -3.80 -16.81
CA THR A 424 -16.60 -3.60 -17.82
C THR A 424 -17.50 -4.82 -17.93
N LEU A 425 -16.91 -6.02 -17.96
CA LEU A 425 -17.65 -7.27 -18.01
C LEU A 425 -18.52 -7.46 -16.77
N LEU A 426 -17.99 -7.22 -15.57
CA LEU A 426 -18.77 -7.35 -14.35
C LEU A 426 -19.90 -6.32 -14.28
N ALA A 427 -19.66 -5.08 -14.74
CA ALA A 427 -20.68 -4.05 -14.82
C ALA A 427 -21.81 -4.40 -15.81
N GLU A 428 -21.49 -5.03 -16.95
CA GLU A 428 -22.51 -5.57 -17.87
C GLU A 428 -23.41 -6.60 -17.18
N TYR A 429 -22.81 -7.57 -16.46
CA TYR A 429 -23.58 -8.54 -15.68
C TYR A 429 -24.44 -7.84 -14.62
N ALA A 430 -23.87 -6.88 -13.88
CA ALA A 430 -24.58 -6.14 -12.85
C ALA A 430 -25.80 -5.39 -13.41
N ASN A 431 -25.65 -4.73 -14.56
CA ASN A 431 -26.73 -3.99 -15.20
C ASN A 431 -27.85 -4.90 -15.72
N ILE A 432 -27.51 -6.04 -16.34
CA ILE A 432 -28.51 -6.99 -16.83
C ILE A 432 -29.26 -7.64 -15.67
N LEU A 433 -28.55 -7.92 -14.57
CA LEU A 433 -29.13 -8.50 -13.38
C LEU A 433 -29.82 -7.47 -12.50
N ASP A 434 -29.68 -6.17 -12.76
CA ASP A 434 -30.12 -5.11 -11.84
C ASP A 434 -29.62 -5.40 -10.40
N ASP A 435 -28.30 -5.60 -10.28
CA ASP A 435 -27.64 -6.01 -9.05
C ASP A 435 -26.63 -4.94 -8.59
N GLU A 436 -27.09 -4.11 -7.67
CA GLU A 436 -26.32 -2.99 -7.13
C GLU A 436 -25.01 -3.43 -6.42
N PRO A 437 -24.98 -4.52 -5.61
CA PRO A 437 -23.73 -5.05 -5.06
C PRO A 437 -22.68 -5.36 -6.12
N LEU A 438 -23.04 -6.04 -7.22
CA LEU A 438 -22.12 -6.34 -8.33
C LEU A 438 -21.62 -5.05 -8.99
N LEU A 439 -22.49 -4.05 -9.16
CA LEU A 439 -22.11 -2.76 -9.74
C LEU A 439 -21.12 -2.01 -8.83
N ARG A 440 -21.30 -2.08 -7.50
CA ARG A 440 -20.34 -1.54 -6.53
C ARG A 440 -18.99 -2.23 -6.62
N SER A 441 -18.94 -3.56 -6.69
CA SER A 441 -17.67 -4.30 -6.87
C SER A 441 -16.96 -3.92 -8.18
N ALA A 442 -17.70 -3.79 -9.28
CA ALA A 442 -17.16 -3.39 -10.57
C ALA A 442 -16.55 -1.97 -10.56
N SER A 443 -17.21 -1.05 -9.84
CA SER A 443 -16.80 0.35 -9.74
C SER A 443 -15.86 0.67 -8.58
N SER A 444 -15.43 -0.32 -7.78
CA SER A 444 -14.55 -0.16 -6.63
C SER A 444 -13.21 0.56 -6.93
N ASP A 445 -12.63 1.17 -5.90
CA ASP A 445 -11.36 1.91 -5.98
C ASP A 445 -10.14 1.01 -5.74
N LEU A 446 -10.33 -0.31 -5.72
CA LEU A 446 -9.29 -1.30 -5.43
C LEU A 446 -8.73 -1.91 -6.70
N PHE A 447 -7.42 -2.05 -6.80
CA PHE A 447 -6.76 -2.84 -7.83
C PHE A 447 -6.27 -4.15 -7.22
N TRP A 448 -6.62 -5.28 -7.84
CA TRP A 448 -6.28 -6.61 -7.34
C TRP A 448 -4.93 -7.07 -7.88
N ASP A 449 -3.88 -6.79 -7.11
CA ASP A 449 -2.52 -7.10 -7.50
C ASP A 449 -2.12 -8.51 -7.05
N ARG A 450 -1.33 -9.18 -7.89
CA ARG A 450 -0.94 -10.57 -7.65
C ARG A 450 0.32 -10.62 -6.81
N VAL A 451 0.31 -11.39 -5.73
CA VAL A 451 1.50 -11.70 -4.95
C VAL A 451 2.48 -12.51 -5.79
N THR A 452 3.72 -12.05 -5.86
CA THR A 452 4.78 -12.65 -6.69
C THR A 452 5.91 -13.27 -5.88
N ASP A 453 6.15 -12.75 -4.67
CA ASP A 453 7.21 -13.22 -3.78
C ASP A 453 6.77 -13.00 -2.33
N LEU A 454 7.01 -13.99 -1.48
CA LEU A 454 6.93 -13.89 -0.02
C LEU A 454 8.19 -14.48 0.56
N ARG A 455 8.89 -13.73 1.42
CA ARG A 455 10.11 -14.22 2.05
C ARG A 455 10.32 -13.64 3.45
N PRO A 456 10.90 -14.40 4.39
CA PRO A 456 11.38 -13.85 5.65
C PRO A 456 12.35 -12.68 5.41
N ASP A 457 12.24 -11.62 6.21
CA ASP A 457 13.01 -10.38 6.04
C ASP A 457 13.57 -9.86 7.37
N GLY A 458 14.05 -10.80 8.21
CA GLY A 458 14.66 -10.53 9.51
C GLY A 458 13.64 -10.31 10.63
N ALA A 459 14.16 -9.87 11.78
CA ALA A 459 13.36 -9.35 12.89
C ALA A 459 13.74 -7.90 13.13
N GLU A 460 12.74 -7.05 13.38
CA GLU A 460 12.95 -5.63 13.68
C GLU A 460 11.79 -5.08 14.49
N GLU A 461 11.93 -3.85 14.96
CA GLU A 461 10.87 -3.11 15.63
C GLU A 461 9.68 -2.87 14.69
N VAL A 462 8.52 -3.40 15.07
CA VAL A 462 7.26 -3.28 14.32
C VAL A 462 6.27 -2.35 15.02
N PHE A 463 5.38 -1.78 14.20
CA PHE A 463 4.47 -0.72 14.55
C PHE A 463 3.06 -1.06 14.08
N ASP A 464 2.09 -0.39 14.68
CA ASP A 464 0.70 -0.50 14.31
C ASP A 464 -0.03 0.82 14.57
N LEU A 465 -1.19 0.97 13.94
CA LEU A 465 -2.09 2.10 14.12
C LEU A 465 -3.54 1.63 14.11
N THR A 466 -4.40 2.23 14.92
CA THR A 466 -5.86 1.98 14.87
C THR A 466 -6.59 3.08 14.12
N VAL A 467 -7.52 2.68 13.28
CA VAL A 467 -8.46 3.51 12.52
C VAL A 467 -9.88 3.03 12.82
N PRO A 468 -10.61 3.69 13.72
CA PRO A 468 -12.00 3.36 14.00
C PRO A 468 -12.88 3.49 12.75
N GLY A 469 -13.89 2.63 12.64
CA GLY A 469 -14.81 2.58 11.52
C GLY A 469 -14.33 1.61 10.43
N PRO A 470 -13.61 2.06 9.38
CA PRO A 470 -13.23 1.20 8.26
C PRO A 470 -12.25 0.06 8.61
N SER A 471 -11.65 0.09 9.80
CA SER A 471 -10.70 -0.92 10.30
C SER A 471 -9.51 -1.20 9.36
N SER A 472 -9.16 -0.21 8.53
CA SER A 472 -8.14 -0.33 7.50
C SER A 472 -7.42 0.99 7.26
N TRP A 473 -6.29 0.91 6.58
CA TRP A 473 -5.50 2.06 6.14
C TRP A 473 -4.61 1.68 4.95
N LEU A 474 -4.13 2.68 4.20
CA LEU A 474 -3.24 2.47 3.07
C LEU A 474 -1.76 2.49 3.50
N ALA A 475 -1.13 1.31 3.49
CA ALA A 475 0.29 1.09 3.70
C ALA A 475 1.04 1.18 2.37
N ASP A 476 1.50 2.38 2.04
CA ASP A 476 2.04 2.74 0.72
C ASP A 476 1.16 2.33 -0.47
N GLY A 477 -0.16 2.49 -0.28
CA GLY A 477 -1.17 2.10 -1.26
C GLY A 477 -1.59 0.63 -1.19
N VAL A 478 -0.98 -0.22 -0.37
CA VAL A 478 -1.51 -1.56 -0.06
C VAL A 478 -2.62 -1.43 0.98
N VAL A 479 -3.75 -2.12 0.78
CA VAL A 479 -4.84 -2.14 1.77
C VAL A 479 -4.44 -3.01 2.95
N SER A 480 -4.14 -2.35 4.06
CA SER A 480 -3.71 -2.94 5.32
C SER A 480 -4.85 -2.92 6.31
N HIS A 481 -5.05 -4.02 7.05
CA HIS A 481 -5.91 -4.01 8.22
C HIS A 481 -5.21 -3.25 9.36
N ASN A 482 -5.96 -2.83 10.37
CA ASN A 482 -5.40 -2.31 11.62
C ASN A 482 -5.52 -3.34 12.75
N SER A 483 -4.66 -3.29 13.76
CA SER A 483 -4.95 -4.03 14.98
C SER A 483 -5.64 -3.20 16.04
N GLY A 484 -6.15 -3.90 17.05
CA GLY A 484 -6.44 -3.31 18.35
C GLY A 484 -7.90 -3.02 18.65
N ALA A 485 -8.87 -3.34 17.78
CA ALA A 485 -10.29 -3.14 18.10
C ALA A 485 -10.68 -3.85 19.43
N ILE A 486 -10.30 -5.12 19.58
CA ILE A 486 -10.54 -5.89 20.81
C ILE A 486 -9.77 -5.30 21.99
N GLU A 487 -8.51 -4.88 21.76
CA GLU A 487 -7.71 -4.27 22.82
C GLU A 487 -8.35 -2.98 23.32
N GLN A 488 -8.86 -2.12 22.44
CA GLN A 488 -9.47 -0.83 22.79
C GLN A 488 -10.86 -0.97 23.42
N ASP A 489 -11.70 -1.85 22.88
CA ASP A 489 -13.09 -2.02 23.31
C ASP A 489 -13.19 -2.71 24.69
N SER A 490 -12.28 -3.64 24.97
CA SER A 490 -12.24 -4.39 26.24
C SER A 490 -11.85 -3.51 27.42
N ASP A 491 -12.60 -3.58 28.54
CA ASP A 491 -12.22 -2.93 29.80
C ASP A 491 -11.20 -3.76 30.60
N LEU A 492 -11.20 -5.09 30.41
CA LEU A 492 -10.29 -6.05 31.04
C LEU A 492 -9.84 -7.09 30.00
N ILE A 493 -8.53 -7.41 29.98
CA ILE A 493 -7.97 -8.52 29.19
C ILE A 493 -7.15 -9.39 30.13
N LEU A 494 -7.51 -10.67 30.20
CA LEU A 494 -6.83 -11.69 30.98
C LEU A 494 -6.24 -12.74 30.05
N PHE A 495 -4.99 -13.11 30.30
CA PHE A 495 -4.37 -14.27 29.67
C PHE A 495 -4.21 -15.39 30.69
N ILE A 496 -4.38 -16.63 30.25
CA ILE A 496 -4.13 -17.81 31.07
C ILE A 496 -2.85 -18.46 30.55
N TYR A 497 -1.85 -18.59 31.42
CA TYR A 497 -0.57 -19.23 31.11
C TYR A 497 -0.33 -20.40 32.06
N ARG A 498 0.08 -21.54 31.50
CA ARG A 498 0.45 -22.74 32.25
C ARG A 498 1.77 -23.26 31.71
N GLU A 499 2.85 -23.03 32.44
CA GLU A 499 4.20 -23.43 32.04
C GLU A 499 4.32 -24.93 31.81
N GLU A 500 3.68 -25.73 32.69
CA GLU A 500 3.58 -27.20 32.60
C GLU A 500 2.99 -27.72 31.29
N MET A 501 2.17 -26.93 30.60
CA MET A 501 1.61 -27.34 29.31
C MET A 501 2.64 -27.30 28.18
N TYR A 502 3.63 -26.41 28.29
CA TYR A 502 4.56 -26.10 27.23
C TYR A 502 5.92 -26.77 27.43
N GLU A 503 6.44 -26.78 28.66
CA GLU A 503 7.75 -27.33 29.00
C GLU A 503 7.68 -28.79 29.50
N LYS A 504 6.47 -29.26 29.85
CA LYS A 504 6.18 -30.66 30.23
C LYS A 504 7.13 -31.22 31.30
N GLU A 505 8.09 -32.07 30.90
CA GLU A 505 9.04 -32.73 31.80
C GLU A 505 10.09 -31.76 32.34
N ASP A 506 10.39 -30.68 31.60
CA ASP A 506 11.37 -29.66 31.97
C ASP A 506 10.79 -28.56 32.87
N THR A 507 9.48 -28.61 33.17
CA THR A 507 8.83 -27.60 34.01
C THR A 507 9.35 -27.68 35.46
N PRO A 508 9.77 -26.54 36.04
CA PRO A 508 10.20 -26.48 37.44
C PRO A 508 9.12 -27.02 38.39
N GLU A 509 9.53 -27.75 39.43
CA GLU A 509 8.62 -28.42 40.37
C GLU A 509 7.67 -27.41 41.05
N GLU A 510 8.18 -26.21 41.34
CA GLU A 510 7.43 -25.11 41.93
C GLU A 510 6.37 -24.49 41.01
N LYS A 511 6.38 -24.83 39.72
CA LYS A 511 5.44 -24.37 38.69
C LYS A 511 4.47 -25.47 38.24
N LYS A 512 4.70 -26.73 38.61
CA LYS A 512 3.77 -27.84 38.33
C LYS A 512 2.45 -27.65 39.07
N GLY A 513 1.35 -27.93 38.37
CA GLY A 513 -0.01 -27.74 38.90
C GLY A 513 -0.39 -26.27 39.12
N LYS A 514 0.40 -25.30 38.64
CA LYS A 514 0.08 -23.87 38.73
C LYS A 514 -0.35 -23.29 37.38
N ALA A 515 -1.24 -22.32 37.45
CA ALA A 515 -1.65 -21.49 36.33
C ALA A 515 -1.55 -20.02 36.71
N GLU A 516 -1.08 -19.21 35.78
CA GLU A 516 -1.01 -17.76 35.93
C GLU A 516 -2.14 -17.10 35.15
N VAL A 517 -2.97 -16.33 35.85
CA VAL A 517 -3.90 -15.39 35.24
C VAL A 517 -3.21 -14.04 35.16
N ILE A 518 -2.78 -13.69 33.95
CA ILE A 518 -2.05 -12.46 33.66
C ILE A 518 -3.07 -11.38 33.27
N ILE A 519 -3.20 -10.36 34.11
CA ILE A 519 -4.04 -9.18 33.83
C ILE A 519 -3.27 -8.27 32.88
N GLY A 520 -3.47 -8.49 31.57
CA GLY A 520 -2.78 -7.76 30.50
C GLY A 520 -3.32 -6.35 30.28
N LYS A 521 -4.62 -6.12 30.50
CA LYS A 521 -5.25 -4.78 30.48
C LYS A 521 -6.31 -4.69 31.57
N GLN A 522 -6.36 -3.58 32.30
CA GLN A 522 -7.43 -3.27 33.26
C GLN A 522 -7.65 -1.76 33.26
N ARG A 523 -8.82 -1.29 32.80
CA ARG A 523 -9.11 0.15 32.70
C ARG A 523 -9.33 0.81 34.07
N ASN A 524 -9.89 0.06 35.01
CA ASN A 524 -10.35 0.58 36.31
C ASN A 524 -9.59 -0.03 37.51
N GLY A 525 -8.39 -0.57 37.31
CA GLY A 525 -7.66 -1.24 38.38
C GLY A 525 -6.22 -1.62 38.00
N PRO A 526 -5.48 -2.23 38.93
CA PRO A 526 -4.09 -2.61 38.69
C PRO A 526 -3.98 -3.77 37.70
N MET A 527 -2.90 -3.76 36.93
CA MET A 527 -2.40 -4.94 36.22
C MET A 527 -1.59 -5.81 37.17
N GLY A 528 -1.42 -7.09 36.85
CA GLY A 528 -0.70 -8.03 37.71
C GLY A 528 -0.85 -9.48 37.25
N VAL A 529 -0.26 -10.39 38.00
CA VAL A 529 -0.38 -11.83 37.79
C VAL A 529 -1.00 -12.45 39.04
N VAL A 530 -2.04 -13.27 38.86
CA VAL A 530 -2.67 -14.06 39.92
C VAL A 530 -2.31 -15.52 39.68
N GLU A 531 -1.67 -16.17 40.64
CA GLU A 531 -1.37 -17.60 40.57
C GLU A 531 -2.57 -18.41 41.11
N LEU A 532 -2.96 -19.45 40.37
CA LEU A 532 -4.04 -20.38 40.67
C LEU A 532 -3.54 -21.82 40.60
N ALA A 533 -4.11 -22.71 41.39
CA ALA A 533 -3.87 -24.14 41.26
C ALA A 533 -4.70 -24.68 40.08
N PHE A 534 -4.09 -25.48 39.20
CA PHE A 534 -4.77 -26.17 38.12
C PHE A 534 -4.86 -27.67 38.39
N ILE A 535 -6.10 -28.17 38.50
CA ILE A 535 -6.39 -29.57 38.75
C ILE A 535 -6.75 -30.25 37.43
N SER A 536 -5.74 -30.86 36.81
CA SER A 536 -5.82 -31.44 35.46
C SER A 536 -6.94 -32.45 35.29
N ARG A 537 -7.16 -33.34 36.28
CA ARG A 537 -8.22 -34.35 36.26
C ARG A 537 -9.64 -33.79 36.10
N TYR A 538 -9.86 -32.52 36.45
CA TYR A 538 -11.17 -31.87 36.38
C TYR A 538 -11.18 -30.65 35.46
N THR A 539 -10.05 -30.29 34.84
CA THR A 539 -9.89 -29.04 34.07
C THR A 539 -10.37 -27.82 34.89
N ARG A 540 -9.97 -27.76 36.17
CA ARG A 540 -10.47 -26.79 37.15
C ARG A 540 -9.34 -25.90 37.67
N PHE A 541 -9.62 -24.61 37.83
CA PHE A 541 -8.76 -23.67 38.56
C PHE A 541 -9.28 -23.48 39.98
N GLU A 542 -8.40 -23.47 40.97
CA GLU A 542 -8.72 -23.18 42.37
C GLU A 542 -7.72 -22.18 42.96
N ASP A 543 -8.09 -21.58 44.09
CA ASP A 543 -7.17 -20.73 44.85
C ASP A 543 -5.93 -21.54 45.24
N LEU A 544 -4.76 -20.94 45.04
CA LEU A 544 -3.52 -21.52 45.50
C LEU A 544 -3.53 -21.52 47.03
N ALA A 545 -3.39 -22.69 47.66
CA ALA A 545 -3.28 -22.78 49.10
C ALA A 545 -2.08 -21.92 49.54
N LYS A 546 -2.35 -20.86 50.31
CA LYS A 546 -1.28 -20.10 50.96
C LYS A 546 -0.68 -21.03 52.01
N GLU A 547 0.62 -21.33 51.92
CA GLU A 547 1.34 -21.83 53.08
C GLU A 547 1.12 -20.82 54.20
N TYR A 548 0.39 -21.24 55.23
CA TYR A 548 0.37 -20.52 56.49
C TYR A 548 1.80 -20.61 57.06
N GLY A 549 2.55 -19.54 56.90
CA GLY A 549 3.84 -19.35 57.57
C GLY A 549 3.67 -19.26 59.08
#